data_AF-A0A074Y4C5-F1
#
_entry.id   AF-A0A074Y4C5-F1
#
_cell.length_a   1.000
_cell.length_b   1.000
_cell.length_c   1.000
_cell.angle_alpha   90.00
_cell.angle_beta   90.00
_cell.angle_gamma   90.00
#
_symmetry.space_group_name_H-M   'P 1'
#
loop_
_entity.id
_entity.type
_entity.pdbx_description
1 polymer ?
#
loop_
_entity_poly.entity_id
_entity_poly.type
_entity_poly.pdbx_seq_one_letter_code
_entity_poly.pdbx_strand_id
1 'polypeptide(L)'
;MADITAVFNTALKAHNAPPVTSHRYSIDRLDEFLKEAYSINARIADLTTYLRAIRPSYLSTAPAPRRPQRQNSTDLKSTQDTAQRHLSDTERAAIDAEAKTVLRQLHAAVERIGQTEQIRQDTASHVALRKRNQGGLGAIGRWAAGGAVTAKSAEEELEEARQKMLNAHREGIVWYLQAKLRETGTLQSTMMEIRIQREVEKSKSVLYKTKGSSIPFSQSFDAAVDSEKPAAQEQERAQPQLSDEQMQLFAQENQDMMKHYQDTLDQVRTAERSLIEISELQSTLVTNLTEQNEHIEQLVQDSFFTTENIGRGNKELKKASERPSTARLLFHGTCAFCAFLVVWDLIF
;
A
#
# COMPACT_ATOMS: atom_id res chain seq x y z
N MET A 1 -15.68 -17.04 -20.26
CA MET A 1 -15.07 -18.12 -21.07
C MET A 1 -15.70 -19.44 -20.67
N ALA A 2 -16.01 -20.32 -21.63
CA ALA A 2 -16.56 -21.65 -21.33
C ALA A 2 -15.46 -22.57 -20.78
N ASP A 3 -15.81 -23.42 -19.81
CA ASP A 3 -14.90 -24.41 -19.24
C ASP A 3 -14.68 -25.56 -20.24
N ILE A 4 -13.48 -25.63 -20.81
CA ILE A 4 -13.06 -26.63 -21.80
C ILE A 4 -12.20 -27.75 -21.18
N THR A 5 -12.07 -27.80 -19.85
CA THR A 5 -11.16 -28.74 -19.17
C THR A 5 -11.52 -30.20 -19.47
N ALA A 6 -12.81 -30.53 -19.61
CA ALA A 6 -13.25 -31.87 -19.97
C ALA A 6 -12.76 -32.30 -21.37
N VAL A 7 -12.92 -31.43 -22.37
CA VAL A 7 -12.47 -31.67 -23.76
C VAL A 7 -10.94 -31.80 -23.80
N PHE A 8 -10.23 -30.92 -23.10
CA PHE A 8 -8.77 -31.00 -23.03
C PHE A 8 -8.29 -32.28 -22.34
N ASN A 9 -8.97 -32.74 -21.28
CA ASN A 9 -8.67 -34.00 -20.63
C ASN A 9 -8.89 -35.23 -21.53
N THR A 10 -9.86 -35.18 -22.44
CA THR A 10 -10.02 -36.25 -23.44
C THR A 10 -8.86 -36.28 -24.44
N ALA A 11 -8.36 -35.11 -24.87
CA ALA A 11 -7.18 -35.02 -25.72
C ALA A 11 -5.91 -35.50 -25.01
N LEU A 12 -5.72 -35.14 -23.72
CA LEU A 12 -4.58 -35.61 -22.92
C LEU A 12 -4.57 -37.13 -22.77
N LYS A 13 -5.73 -37.74 -22.53
CA LYS A 13 -5.86 -39.20 -22.49
C LYS A 13 -5.46 -39.86 -23.81
N ALA A 14 -5.83 -39.28 -24.95
CA ALA A 14 -5.44 -39.79 -26.27
C ALA A 14 -3.91 -39.77 -26.49
N HIS A 15 -3.19 -38.88 -25.80
CA HIS A 15 -1.73 -38.76 -25.85
C HIS A 15 -1.00 -39.42 -24.66
N ASN A 16 -1.67 -40.27 -23.87
CA ASN A 16 -1.11 -40.87 -22.65
C ASN A 16 -0.56 -39.84 -21.64
N ALA A 17 -1.12 -38.63 -21.64
CA ALA A 17 -0.76 -37.57 -20.71
C ALA A 17 -1.71 -37.57 -19.50
N PRO A 18 -1.21 -37.22 -18.29
CA PRO A 18 -2.04 -37.13 -17.10
C PRO A 18 -3.13 -36.06 -17.26
N PRO A 19 -4.34 -36.28 -16.72
CA PRO A 19 -5.43 -35.30 -16.81
C PRO A 19 -5.09 -34.02 -16.03
N VAL A 20 -5.61 -32.89 -16.49
CA VAL A 20 -5.57 -31.64 -15.74
C VAL A 20 -6.33 -31.81 -14.44
N THR A 21 -5.60 -31.72 -13.33
CA THR A 21 -6.18 -31.63 -12.00
C THR A 21 -6.59 -30.18 -11.75
N SER A 22 -7.82 -29.95 -11.31
CA SER A 22 -8.23 -28.63 -10.84
C SER A 22 -7.42 -28.33 -9.58
N HIS A 23 -6.37 -27.52 -9.69
CA HIS A 23 -5.63 -27.07 -8.53
C HIS A 23 -6.53 -26.10 -7.73
N ARG A 24 -7.13 -26.59 -6.64
CA ARG A 24 -7.90 -25.74 -5.74
C ARG A 24 -6.93 -24.84 -4.99
N TYR A 25 -6.86 -23.59 -5.42
CA TYR A 25 -6.05 -22.57 -4.77
C TYR A 25 -6.44 -22.46 -3.28
N SER A 26 -5.46 -22.60 -2.40
CA SER A 26 -5.65 -22.62 -0.94
C SER A 26 -4.50 -21.88 -0.27
N ILE A 27 -4.82 -20.83 0.48
CA ILE A 27 -3.84 -20.00 1.20
C ILE A 27 -3.04 -20.85 2.20
N ASP A 28 -3.65 -21.85 2.83
CA ASP A 28 -2.99 -22.74 3.79
C ASP A 28 -1.82 -23.54 3.23
N ARG A 29 -1.78 -23.74 1.90
CA ARG A 29 -0.72 -24.47 1.21
C ARG A 29 0.40 -23.57 0.71
N LEU A 30 0.26 -22.26 0.86
CA LEU A 30 1.29 -21.30 0.46
C LEU A 30 2.44 -21.28 1.47
N ASP A 31 3.56 -20.73 1.02
CA ASP A 31 4.69 -20.43 1.89
C ASP A 31 4.31 -19.34 2.92
N GLU A 32 5.12 -19.23 3.97
CA GLU A 32 4.89 -18.29 5.06
C GLU A 32 4.88 -16.83 4.59
N PHE A 33 5.76 -16.50 3.64
CA PHE A 33 5.83 -15.18 3.00
C PHE A 33 4.49 -14.81 2.33
N LEU A 34 3.95 -15.66 1.46
CA LEU A 34 2.71 -15.37 0.76
C LEU A 34 1.53 -15.31 1.73
N LYS A 35 1.48 -16.18 2.75
CA LYS A 35 0.45 -16.12 3.80
C LYS A 35 0.46 -14.77 4.51
N GLU A 36 1.63 -14.28 4.90
CA GLU A 36 1.78 -12.98 5.52
C GLU A 36 1.39 -11.85 4.55
N ALA A 37 1.83 -11.91 3.30
CA ALA A 37 1.46 -10.93 2.26
C ALA A 37 -0.07 -10.86 2.03
N TYR A 38 -0.76 -12.01 1.96
CA TYR A 38 -2.23 -12.06 1.85
C TYR A 38 -2.92 -11.48 3.09
N SER A 39 -2.41 -11.78 4.29
CA SER A 39 -2.91 -11.21 5.54
C SER A 39 -2.76 -9.68 5.57
N ILE A 40 -1.60 -9.16 5.17
CA ILE A 40 -1.36 -7.71 5.06
C ILE A 40 -2.31 -7.09 4.03
N ASN A 41 -2.44 -7.70 2.85
CA ASN A 41 -3.33 -7.20 1.79
C ASN A 41 -4.79 -7.15 2.25
N ALA A 42 -5.26 -8.19 2.95
CA ALA A 42 -6.61 -8.22 3.51
C ALA A 42 -6.82 -7.05 4.49
N ARG A 43 -5.87 -6.82 5.41
CA ARG A 43 -5.94 -5.70 6.36
C ARG A 43 -5.91 -4.33 5.68
N ILE A 44 -5.11 -4.15 4.61
CA ILE A 44 -5.11 -2.91 3.81
C ILE A 44 -6.48 -2.72 3.13
N ALA A 45 -7.05 -3.78 2.56
CA ALA A 45 -8.35 -3.74 1.92
C ALA A 45 -9.49 -3.44 2.92
N ASP A 46 -9.43 -4.01 4.11
CA ASP A 46 -10.38 -3.75 5.20
C ASP A 46 -10.32 -2.28 5.64
N LEU A 47 -9.11 -1.75 5.86
CA LEU A 47 -8.93 -0.33 6.19
C LEU A 47 -9.45 0.58 5.07
N THR A 48 -9.14 0.27 3.81
CA THR A 48 -9.61 1.05 2.65
C THR A 48 -11.13 1.06 2.58
N THR A 49 -11.75 -0.10 2.76
CA THR A 49 -13.21 -0.26 2.73
C THR A 49 -13.86 0.50 3.87
N TYR A 50 -13.29 0.40 5.07
CA TYR A 50 -13.71 1.15 6.24
C TYR A 50 -13.65 2.66 5.99
N LEU A 51 -12.50 3.21 5.58
CA LEU A 51 -12.32 4.63 5.29
C LEU A 51 -13.30 5.15 4.22
N ARG A 52 -13.52 4.37 3.16
CA ARG A 52 -14.51 4.73 2.12
C ARG A 52 -15.94 4.75 2.67
N ALA A 53 -16.30 3.80 3.52
CA ALA A 53 -17.63 3.71 4.11
C ALA A 53 -17.92 4.88 5.06
N ILE A 54 -16.95 5.29 5.87
CA ILE A 54 -17.12 6.40 6.83
C ILE A 54 -16.97 7.78 6.21
N ARG A 55 -16.38 7.90 5.01
CA ARG A 55 -16.07 9.18 4.36
C ARG A 55 -17.27 10.15 4.31
N PRO A 56 -18.50 9.73 3.91
CA PRO A 56 -19.64 10.64 3.85
C PRO A 56 -20.04 11.21 5.21
N SER A 57 -20.06 10.38 6.26
CA SER A 57 -20.39 10.81 7.63
C SER A 57 -19.27 11.62 8.27
N TYR A 58 -18.01 11.28 7.99
CA TYR A 58 -16.83 11.99 8.50
C TYR A 58 -16.74 13.41 7.94
N LEU A 59 -17.01 13.55 6.64
CA LEU A 59 -17.02 14.83 5.95
C LEU A 59 -18.32 15.61 6.12
N SER A 60 -19.33 15.11 6.83
CA SER A 60 -20.58 15.85 6.99
C SER A 60 -20.42 16.95 8.05
N THR A 61 -20.63 18.21 7.68
CA THR A 61 -20.71 19.34 8.63
C THR A 61 -22.13 19.64 9.09
N ALA A 62 -23.11 18.82 8.68
CA ALA A 62 -24.50 19.04 9.02
C ALA A 62 -24.70 18.88 10.54
N PRO A 63 -25.29 19.88 11.24
CA PRO A 63 -25.67 19.72 12.63
C PRO A 63 -26.68 18.57 12.74
N ALA A 64 -26.56 17.77 13.81
CA ALA A 64 -27.51 16.70 14.07
C ALA A 64 -28.94 17.27 14.05
N PRO A 65 -29.90 16.62 13.38
CA PRO A 65 -31.27 17.11 13.34
C PRO A 65 -31.78 17.24 14.77
N ARG A 66 -32.17 18.46 15.16
CA ARG A 66 -32.86 18.70 16.43
C ARG A 66 -34.19 17.97 16.35
N ARG A 67 -34.25 16.78 16.94
CA ARG A 67 -35.45 15.93 16.98
C ARG A 67 -36.61 16.76 17.52
N PRO A 68 -37.69 17.02 16.75
CA PRO A 68 -38.91 17.55 17.33
C PRO A 68 -39.52 16.42 18.16
N GLN A 69 -39.61 16.62 19.47
CA GLN A 69 -40.34 15.73 20.36
C GLN A 69 -41.84 15.80 20.00
N ARG A 70 -42.26 14.99 19.03
CA ARG A 70 -43.66 14.65 18.81
C ARG A 70 -43.85 13.18 19.15
N GLN A 71 -44.40 12.95 20.34
CA GLN A 71 -45.09 11.72 20.65
C GLN A 71 -46.33 11.66 19.74
N ASN A 72 -46.40 10.67 18.85
CA ASN A 72 -47.59 9.84 18.67
C ASN A 72 -47.38 8.74 17.62
N SER A 73 -47.67 7.51 18.09
CA SER A 73 -48.31 6.37 17.44
C SER A 73 -47.77 5.77 16.12
N THR A 74 -47.48 4.47 16.27
CA THR A 74 -47.80 3.34 15.37
C THR A 74 -47.01 3.17 14.07
N ASP A 75 -46.31 2.02 14.05
CA ASP A 75 -45.99 1.17 12.90
C ASP A 75 -45.33 1.82 11.67
N LEU A 76 -44.02 1.59 11.54
CA LEU A 76 -43.45 0.81 10.45
C LEU A 76 -41.94 0.60 10.74
N LYS A 77 -41.47 -0.64 10.62
CA LYS A 77 -40.06 -1.02 10.81
C LYS A 77 -39.14 -0.16 9.93
N SER A 78 -38.31 0.67 10.55
CA SER A 78 -37.31 1.52 9.92
C SER A 78 -36.10 0.71 9.42
N THR A 79 -36.21 0.11 8.23
CA THR A 79 -35.06 -0.46 7.52
C THR A 79 -34.18 0.60 6.83
N GLN A 80 -34.08 1.81 7.37
CA GLN A 80 -33.23 2.90 6.86
C GLN A 80 -32.55 3.74 7.97
N ASP A 81 -32.37 3.21 9.18
CA ASP A 81 -31.62 3.90 10.25
C ASP A 81 -30.09 3.98 10.01
N THR A 82 -29.60 3.58 8.82
CA THR A 82 -28.23 3.88 8.35
C THR A 82 -28.13 5.25 7.67
N ALA A 83 -29.23 6.00 7.58
CA ALA A 83 -29.24 7.37 7.07
C ALA A 83 -28.53 8.30 8.06
N GLN A 84 -27.21 8.40 7.87
CA GLN A 84 -26.33 9.44 8.41
C GLN A 84 -26.24 9.42 9.94
N ARG A 85 -25.46 8.47 10.47
CA ARG A 85 -24.89 8.64 11.81
C ARG A 85 -23.94 9.84 11.77
N HIS A 86 -24.38 10.97 12.31
CA HIS A 86 -23.54 12.17 12.42
C HIS A 86 -22.41 11.86 13.42
N LEU A 87 -21.17 11.89 12.94
CA LEU A 87 -20.01 11.71 13.81
C LEU A 87 -19.73 13.01 14.55
N SER A 88 -19.54 12.94 15.87
CA SER A 88 -19.05 14.07 16.66
C SER A 88 -17.58 14.39 16.31
N ASP A 89 -17.11 15.59 16.66
CA ASP A 89 -15.70 15.95 16.43
C ASP A 89 -14.74 15.07 17.24
N THR A 90 -15.16 14.58 18.41
CA THR A 90 -14.41 13.61 19.22
C THR A 90 -14.35 12.23 18.56
N GLU A 91 -15.46 11.75 18.00
CA GLU A 91 -15.50 10.49 17.26
C GLU A 91 -14.62 10.55 16.00
N ARG A 92 -14.63 11.68 15.28
CA ARG A 92 -13.74 11.90 14.13
C ARG A 92 -12.27 11.84 14.53
N ALA A 93 -11.89 12.50 15.61
CA ALA A 93 -10.52 12.46 16.11
C ALA A 93 -10.09 11.05 16.56
N ALA A 94 -11.00 10.27 17.16
CA ALA A 94 -10.75 8.88 17.51
C ALA A 94 -10.52 8.01 16.27
N ILE A 95 -11.35 8.19 15.23
CA ILE A 95 -11.19 7.51 13.93
C ILE A 95 -9.84 7.85 13.29
N ASP A 96 -9.45 9.13 13.31
CA ASP A 96 -8.17 9.56 12.75
C ASP A 96 -6.99 8.91 13.48
N ALA A 97 -7.05 8.84 14.82
CA ALA A 97 -6.03 8.20 15.65
C ALA A 97 -5.95 6.67 15.43
N GLU A 98 -7.11 6.01 15.28
CA GLU A 98 -7.20 4.59 14.98
C GLU A 98 -6.63 4.29 13.59
N ALA A 99 -7.11 4.99 12.56
CA ALA A 99 -6.65 4.81 11.18
C ALA A 99 -5.14 5.03 11.07
N LYS A 100 -4.60 6.05 11.76
CA LYS A 100 -3.16 6.31 11.81
C LYS A 100 -2.38 5.17 12.47
N THR A 101 -2.88 4.65 13.58
CA THR A 101 -2.29 3.48 14.25
C THR A 101 -2.22 2.29 13.30
N VAL A 102 -3.33 1.99 12.62
CA VAL A 102 -3.39 0.88 11.66
C VAL A 102 -2.44 1.11 10.48
N LEU A 103 -2.38 2.33 9.92
CA LEU A 103 -1.45 2.66 8.84
C LEU A 103 0.02 2.45 9.25
N ARG A 104 0.42 2.89 10.45
CA ARG A 104 1.78 2.66 10.96
C ARG A 104 2.07 1.17 11.18
N GLN A 105 1.11 0.42 11.71
CA GLN A 105 1.25 -1.03 11.89
C GLN A 105 1.39 -1.76 10.55
N LEU A 106 0.58 -1.38 9.55
CA LEU A 106 0.66 -1.92 8.20
C LEU A 106 1.99 -1.57 7.53
N HIS A 107 2.46 -0.34 7.69
CA HIS A 107 3.78 0.06 7.21
C HIS A 107 4.88 -0.82 7.79
N ALA A 108 4.91 -0.97 9.13
CA ALA A 108 5.90 -1.81 9.81
C ALA A 108 5.79 -3.29 9.39
N ALA A 109 4.59 -3.79 9.10
CA ALA A 109 4.40 -5.15 8.61
C ALA A 109 4.96 -5.33 7.18
N VAL A 110 4.71 -4.37 6.29
CA VAL A 110 5.24 -4.37 4.91
C VAL A 110 6.77 -4.23 4.92
N GLU A 111 7.31 -3.40 5.80
CA GLU A 111 8.76 -3.25 5.96
C GLU A 111 9.41 -4.54 6.48
N ARG A 112 8.79 -5.18 7.47
CA ARG A 112 9.27 -6.46 8.04
C ARG A 112 9.31 -7.57 7.01
N ILE A 113 8.24 -7.76 6.23
CA ILE A 113 8.22 -8.81 5.21
C ILE A 113 9.24 -8.53 4.10
N GLY A 114 9.45 -7.25 3.74
CA GLY A 114 10.50 -6.82 2.82
C GLY A 114 11.92 -7.11 3.34
N GLN A 115 12.22 -6.72 4.58
CA GLN A 115 13.51 -6.99 5.23
C GLN A 115 13.79 -8.49 5.36
N THR A 116 12.76 -9.28 5.71
CA THR A 116 12.89 -10.74 5.83
C THR A 116 13.24 -11.36 4.48
N GLU A 117 12.61 -10.89 3.41
CA GLU A 117 12.93 -11.34 2.05
C GLU A 117 14.33 -10.92 1.63
N GLN A 118 14.76 -9.69 1.94
CA GLN A 118 16.11 -9.22 1.65
C GLN A 118 17.17 -10.08 2.35
N ILE A 119 16.99 -10.38 3.64
CA ILE A 119 17.87 -11.28 4.40
C ILE A 119 17.91 -12.68 3.74
N ARG A 120 16.77 -13.18 3.27
CA ARG A 120 16.71 -14.47 2.56
C ARG A 120 17.51 -14.42 1.26
N GLN A 121 17.39 -13.35 0.49
CA GLN A 121 18.13 -13.15 -0.77
C GLN A 121 19.63 -13.08 -0.53
N ASP A 122 20.07 -12.31 0.46
CA ASP A 122 21.48 -12.20 0.86
C ASP A 122 22.02 -13.54 1.35
N THR A 123 21.24 -14.25 2.19
CA THR A 123 21.63 -15.58 2.67
C THR A 123 21.75 -16.57 1.52
N ALA A 124 20.81 -16.55 0.57
CA ALA A 124 20.84 -17.44 -0.59
C ALA A 124 22.07 -17.18 -1.47
N SER A 125 22.40 -15.91 -1.74
CA SER A 125 23.56 -15.54 -2.54
C SER A 125 24.88 -15.90 -1.83
N HIS A 126 24.99 -15.65 -0.53
CA HIS A 126 26.14 -16.04 0.27
C HIS A 126 26.32 -17.55 0.36
N VAL A 127 25.24 -18.31 0.52
CA VAL A 127 25.28 -19.78 0.53
C VAL A 127 25.70 -20.33 -0.82
N ALA A 128 25.20 -19.77 -1.93
CA ALA A 128 25.62 -20.15 -3.27
C ALA A 128 27.13 -19.92 -3.48
N LEU A 129 27.65 -18.75 -3.10
CA LEU A 129 29.07 -18.42 -3.16
C LEU A 129 29.93 -19.36 -2.31
N ARG A 130 29.47 -19.69 -1.09
CA ARG A 130 30.19 -20.60 -0.19
C ARG A 130 30.22 -22.03 -0.72
N LYS A 131 29.09 -22.54 -1.24
CA LYS A 131 29.02 -23.87 -1.89
C LYS A 131 30.00 -23.96 -3.05
N ARG A 132 30.11 -22.90 -3.85
CA ARG A 132 31.08 -22.82 -4.95
C ARG A 132 32.54 -22.88 -4.45
N ASN A 133 32.85 -22.18 -3.36
CA ASN A 133 34.22 -22.07 -2.86
C ASN A 133 34.68 -23.27 -2.00
N GLN A 134 33.77 -24.06 -1.41
CA GLN A 134 34.12 -25.24 -0.59
C GLN A 134 34.51 -26.48 -1.41
N GLY A 135 34.26 -26.51 -2.72
CA GLY A 135 34.55 -27.66 -3.58
C GLY A 135 36.00 -27.71 -4.06
N GLY A 136 36.97 -28.01 -3.19
CA GLY A 136 38.39 -28.15 -3.57
C GLY A 136 38.66 -29.18 -4.68
N LEU A 137 37.80 -30.20 -4.82
CA LEU A 137 37.81 -31.17 -5.92
C LEU A 137 36.80 -30.84 -7.04
N GLY A 138 35.79 -30.00 -6.77
CA GLY A 138 34.78 -29.59 -7.74
C GLY A 138 35.33 -28.66 -8.82
N ALA A 139 36.33 -27.85 -8.49
CA ALA A 139 37.09 -27.05 -9.45
C ALA A 139 37.87 -27.92 -10.46
N ILE A 140 38.45 -29.03 -9.99
CA ILE A 140 39.21 -29.99 -10.82
C ILE A 140 38.26 -30.81 -11.69
N GLY A 141 37.11 -31.23 -11.14
CA GLY A 141 36.07 -31.91 -11.92
C GLY A 141 35.44 -31.04 -13.02
N ARG A 142 35.22 -29.74 -12.77
CA ARG A 142 34.71 -28.77 -13.76
C ARG A 142 35.73 -28.46 -14.86
N TRP A 143 37.01 -28.39 -14.52
CA TRP A 143 38.08 -28.28 -15.51
C TRP A 143 38.20 -29.55 -16.38
N ALA A 144 38.15 -30.74 -15.76
CA ALA A 144 38.22 -32.03 -16.47
C ALA A 144 37.03 -32.29 -17.41
N ALA A 145 35.86 -31.69 -17.13
CA ALA A 145 34.69 -31.73 -18.02
C ALA A 145 34.80 -30.77 -19.22
N GLY A 146 35.93 -30.06 -19.39
CA GLY A 146 36.16 -29.12 -20.50
C GLY A 146 35.59 -27.71 -20.26
N GLY A 147 35.19 -27.39 -19.03
CA GLY A 147 34.70 -26.06 -18.65
C GLY A 147 35.79 -25.19 -18.00
N ALA A 148 35.58 -23.86 -17.99
CA ALA A 148 36.41 -22.96 -17.19
C ALA A 148 36.26 -23.27 -15.69
N VAL A 149 37.30 -23.03 -14.88
CA VAL A 149 37.27 -23.18 -13.41
C VAL A 149 36.17 -22.33 -12.75
N THR A 150 35.66 -21.33 -13.47
CA THR A 150 34.56 -20.43 -13.10
C THR A 150 33.21 -20.77 -13.73
N ALA A 151 33.11 -21.72 -14.67
CA ALA A 151 31.88 -22.06 -15.38
C ALA A 151 30.85 -22.72 -14.45
N LYS A 152 29.69 -22.09 -14.23
CA LYS A 152 28.66 -22.61 -13.33
C LYS A 152 28.16 -23.97 -13.83
N SER A 153 27.77 -24.85 -12.91
CA SER A 153 27.14 -26.10 -13.34
C SER A 153 25.74 -25.82 -13.89
N ALA A 154 25.28 -26.60 -14.88
CA ALA A 154 23.95 -26.39 -15.48
C ALA A 154 22.82 -26.49 -14.45
N GLU A 155 22.98 -27.34 -13.43
CA GLU A 155 22.03 -27.47 -12.33
C GLU A 155 22.03 -26.23 -11.39
N GLU A 156 23.21 -25.68 -11.11
CA GLU A 156 23.38 -24.44 -10.33
C GLU A 156 22.81 -23.22 -11.07
N GLU A 157 23.01 -23.11 -12.38
CA GLU A 157 22.43 -22.05 -13.20
C GLU A 157 20.90 -22.10 -13.20
N LEU A 158 20.31 -23.30 -13.32
CA LEU A 158 18.87 -23.49 -13.25
C LEU A 158 18.30 -23.08 -11.89
N GLU A 159 19.00 -23.42 -10.81
CA GLU A 159 18.55 -23.08 -9.46
C GLU A 159 18.69 -21.59 -9.16
N GLU A 160 19.80 -20.96 -9.57
CA GLU A 160 19.96 -19.50 -9.49
C GLU A 160 18.86 -18.77 -10.28
N ALA A 161 18.50 -19.25 -11.47
CA ALA A 161 17.44 -18.64 -12.27
C ALA A 161 16.06 -18.77 -11.62
N ARG A 162 15.74 -19.93 -11.05
CA ARG A 162 14.51 -20.09 -10.25
C ARG A 162 14.50 -19.13 -9.08
N GLN A 163 15.62 -19.00 -8.37
CA GLN A 163 15.74 -18.06 -7.26
C GLN A 163 15.55 -16.61 -7.71
N LYS A 164 16.19 -16.19 -8.80
CA LYS A 164 15.99 -14.85 -9.38
C LYS A 164 14.53 -14.57 -9.74
N MET A 165 13.84 -15.52 -10.38
CA MET A 165 12.43 -15.38 -10.72
C MET A 165 11.56 -15.25 -9.46
N LEU A 166 11.82 -16.07 -8.44
CA LEU A 166 11.11 -16.00 -7.16
C LEU A 166 11.37 -14.67 -6.46
N ASN A 167 12.60 -14.18 -6.46
CA ASN A 167 12.98 -12.90 -5.87
C ASN A 167 12.23 -11.75 -6.55
N ALA A 168 12.24 -11.70 -7.89
CA ALA A 168 11.51 -10.70 -8.67
C ALA A 168 10.00 -10.73 -8.37
N HIS A 169 9.41 -11.92 -8.24
CA HIS A 169 8.00 -12.06 -7.88
C HIS A 169 7.69 -11.53 -6.47
N ARG A 170 8.51 -11.90 -5.49
CA ARG A 170 8.31 -11.50 -4.09
C ARG A 170 8.55 -10.01 -3.88
N GLU A 171 9.54 -9.44 -4.55
CA GLU A 171 9.77 -7.99 -4.54
C GLU A 171 8.62 -7.24 -5.19
N GLY A 172 8.08 -7.73 -6.31
CA GLY A 172 6.86 -7.20 -6.91
C GLY A 172 5.64 -7.24 -5.98
N ILE A 173 5.53 -8.26 -5.13
CA ILE A 173 4.48 -8.34 -4.10
C ILE A 173 4.69 -7.26 -3.04
N VAL A 174 5.90 -7.09 -2.51
CA VAL A 174 6.20 -6.05 -1.51
C VAL A 174 5.90 -4.66 -2.08
N TRP A 175 6.34 -4.38 -3.30
CA TRP A 175 6.04 -3.15 -4.02
C TRP A 175 4.54 -2.93 -4.19
N TYR A 176 3.78 -3.97 -4.57
CA TYR A 176 2.33 -3.90 -4.69
C TYR A 176 1.65 -3.53 -3.36
N LEU A 177 2.08 -4.14 -2.24
CA LEU A 177 1.55 -3.85 -0.91
C LEU A 177 1.86 -2.41 -0.49
N GLN A 178 3.09 -1.93 -0.73
CA GLN A 178 3.47 -0.55 -0.48
C GLN A 178 2.64 0.44 -1.31
N ALA A 179 2.42 0.14 -2.60
CA ALA A 179 1.63 0.97 -3.50
C ALA A 179 0.16 1.05 -3.04
N LYS A 180 -0.40 -0.07 -2.54
CA LYS A 180 -1.76 -0.13 -1.97
C LYS A 180 -1.87 0.61 -0.64
N LEU A 181 -0.87 0.48 0.23
CA LEU A 181 -0.81 1.21 1.49
C LEU A 181 -0.73 2.72 1.24
N ARG A 182 0.06 3.16 0.25
CA ARG A 182 0.11 4.56 -0.19
C ARG A 182 -1.26 5.06 -0.65
N GLU A 183 -1.98 4.31 -1.50
CA GLU A 183 -3.34 4.66 -1.94
C GLU A 183 -4.31 4.84 -0.76
N THR A 184 -4.17 4.00 0.27
CA THR A 184 -4.98 4.09 1.48
C THR A 184 -4.60 5.30 2.33
N GLY A 185 -3.30 5.57 2.45
CA GLY A 185 -2.78 6.76 3.13
C GLY A 185 -3.24 8.05 2.45
N THR A 186 -3.19 8.13 1.11
CA THR A 186 -3.62 9.32 0.39
C THR A 186 -5.11 9.58 0.59
N LEU A 187 -5.95 8.53 0.56
CA LEU A 187 -7.38 8.64 0.89
C LEU A 187 -7.60 9.27 2.27
N GLN A 188 -6.89 8.78 3.29
CA GLN A 188 -7.01 9.29 4.66
C GLN A 188 -6.52 10.74 4.78
N SER A 189 -5.36 11.06 4.18
CA SER A 189 -4.79 12.41 4.18
C SER A 189 -5.74 13.41 3.52
N THR A 190 -6.30 13.09 2.35
CA THR A 190 -7.28 13.94 1.67
C THR A 190 -8.54 14.18 2.51
N MET A 191 -9.03 13.17 3.23
CA MET A 191 -10.17 13.35 4.14
C MET A 191 -9.85 14.33 5.27
N MET A 192 -8.66 14.20 5.86
CA MET A 192 -8.22 15.05 6.96
C MET A 192 -7.93 16.49 6.49
N GLU A 193 -7.33 16.67 5.31
CA GLU A 193 -7.13 17.98 4.68
C GLU A 193 -8.45 18.72 4.48
N ILE A 194 -9.45 18.05 3.89
CA ILE A 194 -10.78 18.63 3.71
C ILE A 194 -11.41 19.03 5.06
N ARG A 195 -11.21 18.21 6.10
CA ARG A 195 -11.72 18.51 7.45
C ARG A 195 -11.05 19.76 8.04
N ILE A 196 -9.72 19.80 8.03
CA ILE A 196 -8.94 20.95 8.54
C ILE A 196 -9.36 22.23 7.81
N GLN A 197 -9.45 22.16 6.48
CA GLN A 197 -9.86 23.31 5.67
C GLN A 197 -11.25 23.81 6.07
N ARG A 198 -12.21 22.91 6.30
CA ARG A 198 -13.57 23.27 6.74
C ARG A 198 -13.61 23.81 8.16
N GLU A 199 -12.80 23.29 9.07
CA GLU A 199 -12.70 23.82 10.44
C GLU A 199 -12.12 25.24 10.45
N VAL A 200 -11.11 25.49 9.61
CA VAL A 200 -10.52 26.82 9.40
C VAL A 200 -11.53 27.77 8.72
N GLU A 201 -12.29 27.32 7.73
CA GLU A 201 -13.35 28.12 7.10
C GLU A 201 -14.49 28.41 8.08
N LYS A 202 -14.87 27.44 8.91
CA LYS A 202 -15.90 27.60 9.94
C LYS A 202 -15.46 28.60 11.00
N SER A 203 -14.22 28.52 11.50
CA SER A 203 -13.70 29.49 12.48
C SER A 203 -13.71 30.91 11.91
N LYS A 204 -13.28 31.09 10.65
CA LYS A 204 -13.41 32.36 9.92
C LYS A 204 -14.87 32.82 9.81
N SER A 205 -15.80 31.94 9.48
CA SER A 205 -17.21 32.29 9.32
C SER A 205 -17.87 32.70 10.65
N VAL A 206 -17.51 32.07 11.77
CA VAL A 206 -17.99 32.44 13.10
C VAL A 206 -17.49 33.84 13.47
N LEU A 207 -16.22 34.15 13.17
CA LEU A 207 -15.64 35.49 13.33
C LEU A 207 -16.38 36.55 12.50
N TYR A 208 -16.75 36.24 11.24
CA TYR A 208 -17.54 37.15 10.42
C TYR A 208 -18.96 37.34 10.96
N LYS A 209 -19.59 36.27 11.45
CA LYS A 209 -20.96 36.32 11.97
C LYS A 209 -21.05 37.06 13.30
N THR A 210 -20.08 36.88 14.20
CA THR A 210 -20.02 37.61 15.48
C THR A 210 -19.74 39.09 15.25
N LYS A 211 -18.86 39.43 14.31
CA LYS A 211 -18.58 40.81 13.90
C LYS A 211 -19.73 41.48 13.15
N GLY A 212 -20.58 40.70 12.47
CA GLY A 212 -21.79 41.20 11.79
C GLY A 212 -23.01 41.29 12.70
N SER A 213 -23.09 40.47 13.74
CA SER A 213 -24.21 40.46 14.70
C SER A 213 -24.15 41.59 15.74
N SER A 214 -23.05 42.35 15.79
CA SER A 214 -22.93 43.57 16.60
C SER A 214 -23.59 44.81 15.97
N ILE A 215 -24.32 44.68 14.86
CA ILE A 215 -25.15 45.75 14.30
C ILE A 215 -26.53 45.21 13.90
N PRO A 216 -27.52 45.29 14.82
CA PRO A 216 -28.84 45.71 14.39
C PRO A 216 -29.46 46.63 15.46
N PHE A 217 -29.05 47.90 15.50
CA PHE A 217 -29.83 48.93 16.19
C PHE A 217 -29.68 50.28 15.49
N SER A 218 -30.13 50.39 14.24
CA SER A 218 -30.37 51.69 13.59
C SER A 218 -31.12 51.51 12.27
N GLN A 219 -32.29 50.88 12.27
CA GLN A 219 -33.22 51.03 11.14
C GLN A 219 -34.62 50.55 11.51
N SER A 220 -35.40 51.42 12.16
CA SER A 220 -36.86 51.46 12.00
C SER A 220 -37.47 52.62 12.81
N PHE A 221 -37.21 53.87 12.42
CA PHE A 221 -38.07 55.01 12.74
C PHE A 221 -37.99 56.05 11.62
N ASP A 222 -38.48 55.69 10.44
CA ASP A 222 -38.84 56.67 9.41
C ASP A 222 -40.30 56.40 9.01
N ALA A 223 -41.21 56.97 9.78
CA ALA A 223 -42.59 57.17 9.36
C ALA A 223 -43.25 58.28 10.21
N ALA A 224 -43.37 59.45 9.57
CA ALA A 224 -44.27 60.56 9.87
C ALA A 224 -44.05 61.32 11.20
N VAL A 225 -43.71 62.61 11.10
CA VAL A 225 -44.57 63.74 11.50
C VAL A 225 -43.98 65.03 10.94
N ASP A 226 -44.80 65.72 10.15
CA ASP A 226 -44.67 67.10 9.69
C ASP A 226 -44.97 68.07 10.84
N SER A 227 -44.07 69.03 11.15
CA SER A 227 -44.38 70.39 11.61
C SER A 227 -43.18 71.15 12.21
N GLU A 228 -43.05 72.38 11.71
CA GLU A 228 -42.31 73.57 12.08
C GLU A 228 -41.73 73.80 13.51
N LYS A 229 -40.53 74.42 13.47
CA LYS A 229 -39.88 75.41 14.36
C LYS A 229 -38.92 74.96 15.49
N PRO A 230 -37.85 75.78 15.74
CA PRO A 230 -36.65 75.35 16.44
C PRO A 230 -36.63 75.80 17.90
N ALA A 231 -36.20 74.91 18.80
CA ALA A 231 -35.81 75.29 20.15
C ALA A 231 -34.64 74.42 20.60
N ALA A 232 -33.59 75.09 21.06
CA ALA A 232 -32.38 74.51 21.60
C ALA A 232 -32.70 73.59 22.78
N GLN A 233 -32.32 72.33 22.69
CA GLN A 233 -32.03 71.47 23.82
C GLN A 233 -30.88 70.55 23.41
N GLU A 234 -29.76 70.69 24.12
CA GLU A 234 -28.70 69.71 24.18
C GLU A 234 -29.30 68.39 24.68
N GLN A 235 -29.83 67.59 23.77
CA GLN A 235 -29.97 66.16 24.01
C GLN A 235 -28.58 65.58 23.85
N GLU A 236 -27.87 65.45 24.97
CA GLU A 236 -26.99 64.31 25.16
C GLU A 236 -27.74 63.10 24.60
N ARG A 237 -27.28 62.62 23.44
CA ARG A 237 -27.69 61.33 22.92
C ARG A 237 -27.28 60.35 24.01
N ALA A 238 -28.20 60.04 24.91
CA ALA A 238 -28.09 58.98 25.86
C ALA A 238 -27.82 57.72 25.02
N GLN A 239 -26.54 57.38 24.91
CA GLN A 239 -26.15 56.06 24.46
C GLN A 239 -26.90 55.11 25.40
N PRO A 240 -27.74 54.21 24.88
CA PRO A 240 -28.46 53.29 25.74
C PRO A 240 -27.41 52.54 26.57
N GLN A 241 -27.30 52.88 27.85
CA GLN A 241 -26.39 52.23 28.77
C GLN A 241 -26.95 50.82 28.93
N LEU A 242 -26.17 49.83 28.46
CA LEU A 242 -26.48 48.42 28.61
C LEU A 242 -26.79 48.14 30.08
N SER A 243 -27.89 47.44 30.36
CA SER A 243 -28.16 47.00 31.73
C SER A 243 -27.01 46.14 32.25
N ASP A 244 -26.70 46.21 33.54
CA ASP A 244 -25.60 45.43 34.14
C ASP A 244 -25.74 43.92 33.85
N GLU A 245 -26.98 43.42 33.72
CA GLU A 245 -27.29 42.04 33.32
C GLU A 245 -26.89 41.74 31.86
N GLN A 246 -27.15 42.65 30.91
CA GLN A 246 -26.70 42.52 29.52
C GLN A 246 -25.17 42.56 29.43
N MET A 247 -24.51 43.41 30.24
CA MET A 247 -23.05 43.48 30.31
C MET A 247 -22.44 42.16 30.77
N GLN A 248 -23.04 41.53 31.79
CA GLN A 248 -22.61 40.24 32.31
C GLN A 248 -22.82 39.12 31.28
N LEU A 249 -23.95 39.15 30.56
CA LEU A 249 -24.23 38.19 29.49
C LEU A 249 -23.24 38.35 28.33
N PHE A 250 -22.92 39.58 27.91
CA PHE A 250 -21.88 39.85 26.90
C PHE A 250 -20.49 39.40 27.36
N ALA A 251 -20.14 39.64 28.63
CA ALA A 251 -18.86 39.19 29.19
C ALA A 251 -18.76 37.66 29.18
N GLN A 252 -19.86 36.98 29.53
CA GLN A 252 -19.95 35.52 29.48
C GLN A 252 -19.86 34.98 28.03
N GLU A 253 -20.62 35.56 27.09
CA GLU A 253 -20.57 35.18 25.67
C GLU A 253 -19.18 35.39 25.07
N ASN A 254 -18.51 36.49 25.41
CA ASN A 254 -17.13 36.74 24.98
C ASN A 254 -16.15 35.71 25.55
N GLN A 255 -16.31 35.33 26.82
CA GLN A 255 -15.48 34.31 27.44
C GLN A 255 -15.69 32.93 26.79
N ASP A 256 -16.94 32.55 26.53
CA ASP A 256 -17.27 31.26 25.90
C ASP A 256 -16.81 31.23 24.43
N MET A 257 -16.91 32.36 23.72
CA MET A 257 -16.36 32.52 22.39
C MET A 257 -14.83 32.38 22.38
N MET A 258 -14.11 32.98 23.33
CA MET A 258 -12.66 32.78 23.47
C MET A 258 -12.28 31.32 23.74
N LYS A 259 -13.01 30.62 24.62
CA LYS A 259 -12.80 29.19 24.87
C LYS A 259 -12.99 28.37 23.59
N HIS A 260 -14.10 28.58 22.88
CA HIS A 260 -14.38 27.89 21.62
C HIS A 260 -13.28 28.14 20.57
N TYR A 261 -12.74 29.37 20.49
CA TYR A 261 -11.61 29.65 19.60
C TYR A 261 -10.35 28.91 19.99
N GLN A 262 -10.01 28.90 21.28
CA GLN A 262 -8.84 28.18 21.78
C GLN A 262 -8.96 26.68 21.46
N ASP A 263 -10.12 26.08 21.74
CA ASP A 263 -10.39 24.67 21.47
C ASP A 263 -10.32 24.35 19.96
N THR A 264 -10.87 25.23 19.11
CA THR A 264 -10.81 25.05 17.65
C THR A 264 -9.37 25.14 17.14
N LEU A 265 -8.57 26.07 17.66
CA LEU A 265 -7.17 26.21 17.26
C LEU A 265 -6.34 24.99 17.68
N ASP A 266 -6.58 24.46 18.87
CA ASP A 266 -5.86 23.29 19.36
C ASP A 266 -6.25 22.02 18.57
N GLN A 267 -7.52 21.90 18.14
CA GLN A 267 -7.96 20.85 17.22
C GLN A 267 -7.28 20.96 15.85
N VAL A 268 -7.26 22.14 15.25
CA VAL A 268 -6.61 22.39 13.95
C VAL A 268 -5.11 22.08 14.04
N ARG A 269 -4.40 22.56 15.07
CA ARG A 269 -2.97 22.26 15.28
C ARG A 269 -2.69 20.77 15.42
N THR A 270 -3.55 20.06 16.15
CA THR A 270 -3.41 18.61 16.35
C THR A 270 -3.61 17.87 15.02
N ALA A 271 -4.61 18.28 14.23
CA ALA A 271 -4.88 17.70 12.93
C ALA A 271 -3.76 18.03 11.91
N GLU A 272 -3.23 19.25 11.89
CA GLU A 272 -2.08 19.66 11.08
C GLU A 272 -0.84 18.84 11.41
N ARG A 273 -0.52 18.65 12.68
CA ARG A 273 0.61 17.80 13.10
C ARG A 273 0.42 16.35 12.64
N SER A 274 -0.80 15.83 12.71
CA SER A 274 -1.11 14.50 12.21
C SER A 274 -0.93 14.42 10.69
N LEU A 275 -1.36 15.45 9.97
CA LEU A 275 -1.24 15.55 8.51
C LEU A 275 0.23 15.55 8.07
N ILE A 276 1.07 16.34 8.75
CA ILE A 276 2.50 16.40 8.48
C ILE A 276 3.12 15.01 8.64
N GLU A 277 2.84 14.32 9.75
CA GLU A 277 3.40 12.99 9.97
C GLU A 277 2.94 11.95 8.92
N ILE A 278 1.67 11.99 8.51
CA ILE A 278 1.17 11.13 7.44
C ILE A 278 1.85 11.48 6.11
N SER A 279 2.09 12.77 5.85
CA SER A 279 2.78 13.22 4.64
C SER A 279 4.25 12.78 4.63
N GLU A 280 4.92 12.76 5.79
CA GLU A 280 6.28 12.24 5.94
C GLU A 280 6.31 10.73 5.61
N LEU A 281 5.41 9.95 6.21
CA LEU A 281 5.27 8.51 5.90
C LEU A 281 4.97 8.25 4.43
N GLN A 282 4.11 9.06 3.82
CA GLN A 282 3.79 8.95 2.39
C GLN A 282 4.99 9.32 1.51
N SER A 283 5.74 10.34 1.87
CA SER A 283 6.95 10.76 1.16
C SER A 283 7.97 9.62 1.15
N THR A 284 8.24 9.01 2.32
CA THR A 284 9.09 7.83 2.44
C THR A 284 8.59 6.67 1.58
N LEU A 285 7.28 6.38 1.61
CA LEU A 285 6.69 5.33 0.76
C LEU A 285 6.87 5.62 -0.73
N VAL A 286 6.71 6.87 -1.16
CA VAL A 286 6.90 7.27 -2.57
C VAL A 286 8.36 7.09 -2.98
N THR A 287 9.31 7.55 -2.17
CA THR A 287 10.75 7.36 -2.44
C THR A 287 11.11 5.88 -2.53
N ASN A 288 10.67 5.06 -1.57
CA ASN A 288 10.93 3.63 -1.58
C ASN A 288 10.31 2.95 -2.80
N LEU A 289 9.07 3.32 -3.18
CA LEU A 289 8.41 2.77 -4.36
C LEU A 289 9.14 3.12 -5.66
N THR A 290 9.71 4.33 -5.77
CA THR A 290 10.48 4.72 -6.95
C THR A 290 11.79 3.96 -7.04
N GLU A 291 12.52 3.81 -5.94
CA GLU A 291 13.76 3.03 -5.87
C GLU A 291 13.51 1.55 -6.18
N GLN A 292 12.48 0.95 -5.54
CA GLN A 292 12.11 -0.44 -5.76
C GLN A 292 11.59 -0.68 -7.18
N ASN A 293 10.91 0.27 -7.82
CA ASN A 293 10.43 0.08 -9.19
C ASN A 293 11.59 -0.08 -10.18
N GLU A 294 12.63 0.75 -10.06
CA GLU A 294 13.83 0.63 -10.89
C GLU A 294 14.51 -0.73 -10.68
N HIS A 295 14.64 -1.17 -9.43
CA HIS A 295 15.26 -2.46 -9.11
C HIS A 295 14.42 -3.64 -9.63
N ILE A 296 13.09 -3.59 -9.51
CA ILE A 296 12.19 -4.61 -10.06
C ILE A 296 12.31 -4.68 -11.59
N GLU A 297 12.34 -3.56 -12.28
CA GLU A 297 12.52 -3.53 -13.74
C GLU A 297 13.83 -4.19 -14.15
N GLN A 298 14.92 -3.91 -13.43
CA GLN A 298 16.22 -4.56 -13.63
C GLN A 298 16.14 -6.08 -13.38
N LEU A 299 15.54 -6.51 -12.27
CA LEU A 299 15.38 -7.94 -11.95
C LEU A 299 14.52 -8.69 -12.97
N VAL A 300 13.46 -8.06 -13.46
CA VAL A 300 12.59 -8.64 -14.49
C VAL A 300 13.36 -8.80 -15.79
N GLN A 301 14.08 -7.77 -16.22
CA GLN A 301 14.94 -7.82 -17.40
C GLN A 301 16.02 -8.90 -17.27
N ASP A 302 16.68 -8.98 -16.12
CA ASP A 302 17.67 -10.01 -15.79
C ASP A 302 17.07 -11.40 -15.81
N SER A 303 15.84 -11.57 -15.33
CA SER A 303 15.12 -12.84 -15.37
C SER A 303 14.84 -13.28 -16.80
N PHE A 304 14.46 -12.35 -17.69
CA PHE A 304 14.28 -12.65 -19.11
C PHE A 304 15.58 -13.11 -19.77
N PHE A 305 16.67 -12.36 -19.59
CA PHE A 305 17.98 -12.74 -20.14
C PHE A 305 18.49 -14.06 -19.56
N THR A 306 18.31 -14.27 -18.26
CA THR A 306 18.73 -15.52 -17.61
C THR A 306 17.96 -16.71 -18.16
N THR A 307 16.64 -16.57 -18.34
CA THR A 307 15.80 -17.63 -18.91
C THR A 307 16.18 -17.94 -20.36
N GLU A 308 16.45 -16.92 -21.17
CA GLU A 308 16.91 -17.08 -22.55
C GLU A 308 18.28 -17.77 -22.62
N ASN A 309 19.23 -17.33 -21.79
CA ASN A 309 20.58 -17.87 -21.72
C ASN A 309 20.58 -19.34 -21.28
N ILE A 310 19.76 -19.72 -20.30
CA ILE A 310 19.60 -21.11 -19.89
C ILE A 310 18.95 -21.95 -20.99
N GLY A 311 17.95 -21.41 -21.70
CA GLY A 311 17.33 -22.09 -22.82
C GLY A 311 18.34 -22.40 -23.94
N ARG A 312 19.19 -21.42 -24.27
CA ARG A 312 20.30 -21.59 -25.22
C ARG A 312 21.35 -22.56 -24.70
N GLY A 313 21.77 -22.41 -23.44
CA GLY A 313 22.73 -23.28 -22.77
C GLY A 313 22.29 -24.75 -22.77
N ASN A 314 21.03 -25.04 -22.41
CA ASN A 314 20.49 -26.40 -22.47
C ASN A 314 20.48 -26.98 -23.90
N LYS A 315 20.22 -26.14 -24.91
CA LYS A 315 20.30 -26.55 -26.32
C LYS A 315 21.73 -26.88 -26.74
N GLU A 316 22.70 -26.12 -26.26
CA GLU A 316 24.13 -26.36 -26.50
C GLU A 316 24.64 -27.59 -25.75
N LEU A 317 24.23 -27.80 -24.49
CA LEU A 317 24.53 -29.00 -23.72
C LEU A 317 23.97 -30.25 -24.39
N LYS A 318 22.74 -30.19 -24.91
CA LYS A 318 22.17 -31.31 -25.67
C LYS A 318 23.00 -31.60 -26.92
N LYS A 319 23.33 -30.57 -27.72
CA LYS A 319 24.20 -30.72 -28.90
C LYS A 319 25.59 -31.24 -28.53
N ALA A 320 26.15 -30.83 -27.39
CA ALA A 320 27.45 -31.31 -26.91
C ALA A 320 27.38 -32.77 -26.44
N SER A 321 26.27 -33.18 -25.81
CA SER A 321 26.05 -34.57 -25.39
C SER A 321 25.89 -35.54 -26.58
N GLU A 322 25.37 -35.04 -27.70
CA GLU A 322 25.22 -35.80 -28.95
C GLU A 322 26.56 -35.94 -29.71
N ARG A 323 27.58 -35.14 -29.38
CA ARG A 323 28.90 -35.29 -30.00
C ARG A 323 29.64 -36.49 -29.40
N PRO A 324 30.14 -37.43 -30.22
CA PRO A 324 30.92 -38.54 -29.71
C PRO A 324 32.16 -38.02 -28.99
N SER A 325 32.39 -38.50 -27.76
CA SER A 325 33.51 -38.07 -26.93
C SER A 325 34.83 -38.29 -27.66
N THR A 326 35.55 -37.20 -27.95
CA THR A 326 36.88 -37.23 -28.56
C THR A 326 37.85 -38.07 -27.73
N ALA A 327 37.70 -38.08 -26.40
CA ALA A 327 38.47 -38.92 -25.49
C ALA A 327 38.18 -40.42 -25.68
N ARG A 328 36.91 -40.81 -25.85
CA ARG A 328 36.56 -42.21 -26.18
C ARG A 328 37.10 -42.61 -27.56
N LEU A 329 37.00 -41.72 -28.54
CA LEU A 329 37.53 -41.96 -29.89
C LEU A 329 39.05 -42.17 -29.86
N LEU A 330 39.78 -41.33 -29.12
CA LEU A 330 41.22 -41.46 -28.94
C LEU A 330 41.61 -42.73 -28.19
N PHE A 331 40.88 -43.09 -27.13
CA PHE A 331 41.12 -44.33 -26.38
C PHE A 331 40.90 -45.58 -27.23
N HIS A 332 39.78 -45.65 -27.96
CA HIS A 332 39.54 -46.77 -28.87
C HIS A 332 40.53 -46.77 -30.04
N GLY A 333 40.92 -45.60 -30.54
CA GLY A 333 41.94 -45.46 -31.57
C GLY A 333 43.31 -45.98 -31.12
N THR A 334 43.77 -45.63 -29.92
CA THR A 334 45.03 -46.15 -29.37
C THR A 334 44.93 -47.64 -29.04
N CYS A 335 43.83 -48.12 -28.47
CA CYS A 335 43.64 -49.56 -28.25
C CYS A 335 43.66 -50.36 -29.57
N ALA A 336 42.99 -49.87 -30.62
CA ALA A 336 42.99 -50.50 -31.94
C ALA A 336 44.38 -50.50 -32.58
N PHE A 337 45.11 -49.39 -32.46
CA PHE A 337 46.49 -49.29 -32.94
C PHE A 337 47.43 -50.25 -32.20
N CYS A 338 47.34 -50.34 -30.88
CA CYS A 338 48.12 -51.30 -30.08
C CYS A 338 47.77 -52.75 -30.45
N ALA A 339 46.50 -53.08 -30.62
CA ALA A 339 46.08 -54.42 -31.03
C ALA A 339 46.59 -54.77 -32.44
N PHE A 340 46.56 -53.81 -33.37
CA PHE A 340 47.12 -53.98 -34.70
C PHE A 340 48.63 -54.26 -34.67
N LEU A 341 49.40 -53.52 -33.87
CA LEU A 341 50.84 -53.74 -33.71
C LEU A 341 51.15 -55.15 -33.19
N VAL A 342 50.41 -55.64 -32.20
CA VAL A 342 50.60 -56.99 -31.65
C VAL A 342 50.27 -58.07 -32.69
N VAL A 343 49.21 -57.90 -33.49
CA VAL A 343 48.87 -58.87 -34.54
C VAL A 343 49.90 -58.84 -35.68
N TRP A 344 50.39 -57.66 -36.03
CA TRP A 344 51.41 -57.49 -37.06
C TRP A 344 52.72 -58.21 -36.69
N ASP A 345 53.19 -58.02 -35.46
CA ASP A 345 54.39 -58.65 -34.89
C ASP A 345 54.26 -60.19 -34.75
N LEU A 346 53.02 -60.72 -34.76
CA LEU A 346 52.76 -62.15 -34.61
C LEU A 346 52.68 -62.87 -35.96
N ILE A 347 52.39 -62.15 -37.05
CA ILE A 347 52.22 -62.72 -38.40
C ILE A 347 53.50 -62.54 -39.25
N PHE A 348 54.20 -61.43 -39.09
CA PHE A 348 55.45 -61.10 -39.77
C PHE A 348 56.59 -61.06 -38.78
#